data_AF-F0LM38-F1
#
_entry.id   AF-F0LM38-F1
#
_cell.length_a   1.000
_cell.length_b   1.000
_cell.length_c   1.000
_cell.angle_alpha   90.00
_cell.angle_beta   90.00
_cell.angle_gamma   90.00
#
_symmetry.space_group_name_H-M   'P 1'
#
loop_
_entity.id
_entity.type
_entity.pdbx_description
1 polymer ?
#
loop_
_entity_poly.entity_id
_entity_poly.type
_entity_poly.pdbx_seq_one_letter_code
_entity_poly.pdbx_strand_id
1 'polypeptide(L)'
;MKIEEHVMFTAKHKNWKVGDKLLVMRDENIAHFLASISNTVNMKISEYLIDVIDVAAVMSLAEDLAEGELWEVVKVLKSPKTSRKIGKMVFESDKKLKKQLVDVAKALLVRETLSRMLSVYYPEDPIMELKIMLPYKEDHINFTAKHGSWIVVKRLIIDEKTELADVARLLASINETITSKLPIYAEIDLKGIDEWFAGVKKAKSDVEIKTLVDKYLHFPAHRYAPSEFEKHARIYALRKMLEKVGLSLDVPAKPLEKYLEKKG
;
A
#
# COMPACT_ATOMS: atom_id res chain seq x y z
N MET A 1 -31.95 12.65 5.81
CA MET A 1 -31.65 11.27 6.24
C MET A 1 -30.26 11.26 6.87
N LYS A 2 -30.11 10.92 8.16
CA LYS A 2 -28.79 10.81 8.79
C LYS A 2 -28.17 9.49 8.32
N ILE A 3 -27.00 9.54 7.67
CA ILE A 3 -26.24 8.33 7.33
C ILE A 3 -25.65 7.80 8.64
N GLU A 4 -25.94 6.54 8.96
CA GLU A 4 -25.39 5.85 10.13
C GLU A 4 -23.86 5.75 10.03
N GLU A 5 -23.18 5.96 11.15
CA GLU A 5 -21.72 5.81 11.20
C GLU A 5 -21.32 4.35 11.05
N HIS A 6 -20.39 4.10 10.14
CA HIS A 6 -19.85 2.77 9.91
C HIS A 6 -18.57 2.87 9.08
N VAL A 7 -17.75 1.83 9.16
CA VAL A 7 -16.73 1.53 8.14
C VAL A 7 -17.06 0.17 7.57
N MET A 8 -17.07 0.05 6.25
CA MET A 8 -17.38 -1.19 5.54
C MET A 8 -16.44 -1.35 4.36
N PHE A 9 -15.95 -2.57 4.20
CA PHE A 9 -15.24 -2.99 3.00
C PHE A 9 -15.88 -4.27 2.48
N THR A 10 -16.21 -4.30 1.18
CA THR A 10 -16.64 -5.50 0.49
C THR A 10 -15.96 -5.60 -0.86
N ALA A 11 -15.62 -6.83 -1.24
CA ALA A 11 -15.12 -7.15 -2.56
C ALA A 11 -15.77 -8.44 -3.05
N LYS A 12 -16.26 -8.41 -4.28
CA LYS A 12 -16.76 -9.56 -5.01
C LYS A 12 -16.20 -9.46 -6.43
N HIS A 13 -15.28 -10.33 -6.81
CA HIS A 13 -14.83 -10.47 -8.18
C HIS A 13 -14.33 -11.88 -8.43
N LYS A 14 -14.97 -12.61 -9.36
CA LYS A 14 -14.67 -14.02 -9.62
C LYS A 14 -14.73 -14.84 -8.31
N ASN A 15 -13.64 -15.52 -7.93
CA ASN A 15 -13.53 -16.33 -6.71
C ASN A 15 -13.20 -15.51 -5.45
N TRP A 16 -12.84 -14.23 -5.59
CA TRP A 16 -12.56 -13.39 -4.43
C TRP A 16 -13.86 -12.76 -3.91
N LYS A 17 -14.31 -13.24 -2.74
CA LYS A 17 -15.51 -12.76 -2.08
C LYS A 17 -15.27 -12.57 -0.58
N VAL A 18 -15.10 -11.32 -0.17
CA VAL A 18 -14.82 -10.95 1.22
C VAL A 18 -15.64 -9.73 1.61
N GLY A 19 -15.92 -9.58 2.90
CA GLY A 19 -16.60 -8.39 3.36
C GLY A 19 -16.80 -8.34 4.85
N ASP A 20 -16.61 -7.16 5.41
CA ASP A 20 -16.78 -6.91 6.84
C ASP A 20 -17.30 -5.47 7.06
N LYS A 21 -17.95 -5.24 8.19
CA LYS A 21 -18.50 -3.94 8.58
C LYS A 21 -18.24 -3.71 10.07
N LEU A 22 -17.53 -2.64 10.37
CA LEU A 22 -17.38 -2.14 11.72
C LEU A 22 -18.60 -1.30 12.11
N LEU A 23 -19.23 -1.68 13.22
CA LEU A 23 -20.35 -0.96 13.84
C LEU A 23 -19.96 -0.24 15.14
N VAL A 24 -18.99 -0.77 15.88
CA VAL A 24 -18.52 -0.17 17.14
C VAL A 24 -17.40 0.81 16.82
N MET A 25 -17.77 2.07 16.62
CA MET A 25 -16.92 3.17 16.12
C MET A 25 -16.04 3.80 17.19
N ARG A 26 -15.28 3.00 17.93
CA ARG A 26 -14.18 3.50 18.79
C ARG A 26 -12.93 3.67 17.95
N ASP A 27 -12.10 4.66 18.27
CA ASP A 27 -10.90 4.98 17.47
C ASP A 27 -9.96 3.77 17.34
N GLU A 28 -9.70 3.04 18.43
CA GLU A 28 -8.93 1.79 18.42
C GLU A 28 -9.50 0.75 17.42
N ASN A 29 -10.81 0.54 17.43
CA ASN A 29 -11.50 -0.42 16.58
C ASN A 29 -11.40 0.02 15.11
N ILE A 30 -11.53 1.32 14.85
CA ILE A 30 -11.41 1.89 13.50
C ILE A 30 -9.98 1.69 12.99
N ALA A 31 -8.96 1.97 13.80
CA ALA A 31 -7.57 1.79 13.42
C ALA A 31 -7.27 0.33 13.01
N HIS A 32 -7.64 -0.65 13.84
CA HIS A 32 -7.47 -2.07 13.54
C HIS A 32 -8.26 -2.50 12.29
N PHE A 33 -9.49 -2.02 12.13
CA PHE A 33 -10.30 -2.36 10.98
C PHE A 33 -9.73 -1.80 9.68
N LEU A 34 -9.27 -0.54 9.69
CA LEU A 34 -8.58 0.06 8.56
C LEU A 34 -7.29 -0.70 8.22
N ALA A 35 -6.52 -1.10 9.24
CA ALA A 35 -5.31 -1.90 9.04
C ALA A 35 -5.59 -3.23 8.33
N SER A 36 -6.66 -3.93 8.75
CA SER A 36 -7.13 -5.17 8.12
C SER A 36 -7.50 -4.94 6.65
N ILE A 37 -8.21 -3.85 6.34
CA ILE A 37 -8.55 -3.49 4.95
C ILE A 37 -7.28 -3.20 4.14
N SER A 38 -6.31 -2.46 4.71
CA SER A 38 -5.04 -2.17 4.02
C SER A 38 -4.29 -3.45 3.67
N ASN A 39 -4.21 -4.40 4.59
CA ASN A 39 -3.58 -5.69 4.34
C ASN A 39 -4.33 -6.45 3.23
N THR A 40 -5.66 -6.48 3.30
CA THR A 40 -6.53 -7.11 2.29
C THR A 40 -6.29 -6.55 0.89
N VAL A 41 -6.31 -5.22 0.73
CA VAL A 41 -6.16 -4.61 -0.60
C VAL A 41 -4.73 -4.76 -1.13
N ASN A 42 -3.71 -4.62 -0.27
CA ASN A 42 -2.32 -4.76 -0.71
C ASN A 42 -2.00 -6.17 -1.19
N MET A 43 -2.56 -7.20 -0.56
CA MET A 43 -2.41 -8.59 -1.02
C MET A 43 -3.06 -8.85 -2.39
N LYS A 44 -4.03 -8.01 -2.80
CA LYS A 44 -4.79 -8.20 -4.03
C LYS A 44 -4.33 -7.35 -5.20
N ILE A 45 -3.68 -6.20 -4.96
CA ILE A 45 -3.29 -5.27 -6.04
C ILE A 45 -2.51 -5.97 -7.18
N SER A 46 -1.58 -6.88 -6.87
CA SER A 46 -0.76 -7.55 -7.88
C SER A 46 -1.58 -8.41 -8.84
N GLU A 47 -2.63 -9.09 -8.38
CA GLU A 47 -3.54 -9.90 -9.22
C GLU A 47 -4.25 -9.06 -10.29
N TYR A 48 -4.38 -7.76 -10.06
CA TYR A 48 -5.05 -6.80 -10.95
C TYR A 48 -4.08 -5.99 -11.84
N LEU A 49 -2.78 -6.23 -11.73
CA LEU A 49 -1.76 -5.57 -12.55
C LEU A 49 -1.26 -6.43 -13.72
N ILE A 50 -1.72 -7.68 -13.82
CA ILE A 50 -1.23 -8.69 -14.77
C ILE A 50 -1.34 -8.29 -16.24
N ASP A 51 -2.30 -7.42 -16.60
CA ASP A 51 -2.51 -7.00 -18.00
C ASP A 51 -1.51 -5.91 -18.43
N VAL A 52 -0.86 -5.25 -17.47
CA VAL A 52 0.03 -4.10 -17.72
C VAL A 52 1.46 -4.32 -17.23
N ILE A 53 1.67 -5.32 -16.37
CA ILE A 53 2.95 -5.67 -15.75
C ILE A 53 3.08 -7.20 -15.74
N ASP A 54 4.27 -7.70 -16.08
CA ASP A 54 4.70 -9.08 -15.84
C ASP A 54 4.93 -9.31 -14.34
N VAL A 55 3.83 -9.57 -13.62
CA VAL A 55 3.84 -9.74 -12.16
C VAL A 55 4.71 -10.93 -11.76
N ALA A 56 4.70 -12.02 -12.53
CA ALA A 56 5.53 -13.20 -12.23
C ALA A 56 7.02 -12.86 -12.28
N ALA A 57 7.46 -12.11 -13.29
CA ALA A 57 8.85 -11.65 -13.37
C ALA A 57 9.21 -10.65 -12.26
N VAL A 58 8.26 -9.82 -11.81
CA VAL A 58 8.45 -8.94 -10.64
C VAL A 58 8.64 -9.76 -9.36
N MET A 59 7.84 -10.82 -9.14
CA MET A 59 7.94 -11.69 -7.97
C MET A 59 9.26 -12.47 -7.96
N SER A 60 9.67 -13.02 -9.09
CA SER A 60 10.98 -13.69 -9.23
C SER A 60 12.13 -12.72 -8.97
N LEU A 61 12.07 -11.49 -9.50
CA LEU A 61 13.07 -10.48 -9.17
C LEU A 61 13.04 -10.09 -7.69
N ALA A 62 11.85 -10.09 -7.06
CA ALA A 62 11.75 -9.76 -5.65
C ALA A 62 12.45 -10.79 -4.76
N GLU A 63 12.36 -12.07 -5.13
CA GLU A 63 13.07 -13.20 -4.51
C GLU A 63 14.58 -13.04 -4.63
N ASP A 64 15.08 -12.86 -5.86
CA ASP A 64 16.51 -12.69 -6.14
C ASP A 64 17.14 -11.50 -5.39
N LEU A 65 16.35 -10.46 -5.11
CA LEU A 65 16.82 -9.24 -4.44
C LEU A 65 16.75 -9.32 -2.92
N ALA A 66 16.06 -10.30 -2.34
CA ALA A 66 15.84 -10.43 -0.90
C ALA A 66 17.00 -11.13 -0.18
N GLU A 67 18.24 -10.83 -0.57
CA GLU A 67 19.46 -11.44 -0.03
C GLU A 67 20.42 -10.37 0.50
N GLY A 68 21.09 -10.66 1.62
CA GLY A 68 22.11 -9.78 2.23
C GLY A 68 21.56 -8.84 3.29
N GLU A 69 22.31 -7.78 3.60
CA GLU A 69 21.90 -6.80 4.61
C GLU A 69 20.80 -5.88 4.07
N LEU A 70 19.87 -5.45 4.92
CA LEU A 70 18.73 -4.61 4.53
C LEU A 70 19.13 -3.34 3.74
N TRP A 71 20.26 -2.71 4.10
CA TRP A 71 20.74 -1.51 3.40
C TRP A 71 21.25 -1.81 1.99
N GLU A 72 21.83 -2.99 1.76
CA GLU A 72 22.25 -3.45 0.44
C GLU A 72 21.03 -3.69 -0.45
N VAL A 73 20.01 -4.35 0.09
CA VAL A 73 18.73 -4.58 -0.60
C VAL A 73 18.06 -3.26 -0.98
N VAL A 74 17.93 -2.32 -0.03
CA VAL A 74 17.37 -0.98 -0.29
C VAL A 74 18.18 -0.23 -1.35
N LYS A 75 19.51 -0.31 -1.32
CA LYS A 75 20.41 0.27 -2.33
C LYS A 75 20.16 -0.34 -3.71
N VAL A 76 20.04 -1.67 -3.80
CA VAL A 76 19.80 -2.37 -5.06
C VAL A 76 18.41 -2.01 -5.62
N LEU A 77 17.36 -2.00 -4.80
CA LEU A 77 16.00 -1.58 -5.17
C LEU A 77 15.96 -0.15 -5.75
N LYS A 78 16.73 0.77 -5.14
CA LYS A 78 16.87 2.16 -5.63
C LYS A 78 17.56 2.24 -6.99
N SER A 79 18.44 1.30 -7.32
CA SER A 79 19.41 1.44 -8.40
C SER A 79 18.81 1.64 -9.81
N PRO A 80 19.53 2.33 -10.72
CA PRO A 80 19.14 2.41 -12.12
C PRO A 80 19.07 1.04 -12.80
N LYS A 81 19.91 0.08 -12.41
CA LYS A 81 19.92 -1.28 -12.97
C LYS A 81 18.58 -1.98 -12.72
N THR A 82 18.08 -1.93 -11.49
CA THR A 82 16.77 -2.47 -11.12
C THR A 82 15.64 -1.76 -11.84
N SER A 83 15.71 -0.43 -11.93
CA SER A 83 14.71 0.37 -12.68
C SER A 83 14.66 -0.01 -14.17
N ARG A 84 15.81 -0.33 -14.80
CA ARG A 84 15.85 -0.85 -16.18
C ARG A 84 15.29 -2.27 -16.30
N LYS A 85 15.52 -3.15 -15.32
CA LYS A 85 14.90 -4.49 -15.29
C LYS A 85 13.38 -4.38 -15.24
N ILE A 86 12.85 -3.57 -14.30
CA ILE A 86 11.41 -3.31 -14.16
C ILE A 86 10.82 -2.72 -15.45
N GLY A 87 11.52 -1.81 -16.12
CA GLY A 87 11.08 -1.27 -17.42
C GLY A 87 10.87 -2.33 -18.51
N LYS A 88 11.51 -3.50 -18.43
CA LYS A 88 11.30 -4.61 -19.37
C LYS A 88 10.08 -5.47 -19.01
N MET A 89 9.61 -5.37 -17.78
CA MET A 89 8.45 -6.13 -17.24
C MET A 89 7.14 -5.36 -17.42
N VAL A 90 7.16 -4.15 -17.98
CA VAL A 90 5.96 -3.33 -18.21
C VAL A 90 5.51 -3.48 -19.66
N PHE A 91 4.24 -3.83 -19.86
CA PHE A 91 3.60 -4.04 -21.16
C PHE A 91 3.09 -2.72 -21.76
N GLU A 92 4.02 -1.77 -21.95
CA GLU A 92 3.73 -0.48 -22.56
C GLU A 92 4.90 0.00 -23.41
N SER A 93 4.58 0.59 -24.56
CA SER A 93 5.50 1.12 -25.56
C SER A 93 5.59 2.65 -25.52
N ASP A 94 4.51 3.36 -25.19
CA ASP A 94 4.55 4.80 -24.99
C ASP A 94 5.43 5.15 -23.79
N LYS A 95 6.45 5.98 -24.03
CA LYS A 95 7.46 6.30 -23.02
C LYS A 95 6.87 6.97 -21.77
N LYS A 96 5.83 7.80 -21.90
CA LYS A 96 5.24 8.55 -20.78
C LYS A 96 4.31 7.65 -19.95
N LEU A 97 3.51 6.82 -20.61
CA LEU A 97 2.63 5.84 -19.98
C LEU A 97 3.44 4.73 -19.31
N LYS A 98 4.46 4.21 -20.01
CA LYS A 98 5.40 3.23 -19.46
C LYS A 98 6.04 3.72 -18.18
N LYS A 99 6.42 5.00 -18.10
CA LYS A 99 6.97 5.59 -16.89
C LYS A 99 5.99 5.51 -15.71
N GLN A 100 4.70 5.75 -15.93
CA GLN A 100 3.69 5.62 -14.86
C GLN A 100 3.65 4.19 -14.33
N LEU A 101 3.61 3.20 -15.23
CA LEU A 101 3.55 1.78 -14.86
C LEU A 101 4.86 1.27 -14.25
N VAL A 102 6.02 1.83 -14.63
CA VAL A 102 7.30 1.54 -13.97
C VAL A 102 7.30 1.99 -12.51
N ASP A 103 6.70 3.15 -12.20
CA ASP A 103 6.60 3.63 -10.82
C ASP A 103 5.72 2.68 -9.97
N VAL A 104 4.62 2.17 -10.55
CA VAL A 104 3.74 1.15 -9.95
C VAL A 104 4.48 -0.18 -9.72
N ALA A 105 5.10 -0.72 -10.77
CA ALA A 105 5.85 -1.98 -10.70
C ALA A 105 7.02 -1.90 -9.72
N LYS A 106 7.66 -0.74 -9.60
CA LYS A 106 8.74 -0.53 -8.64
C LYS A 106 8.23 -0.54 -7.19
N ALA A 107 7.06 0.05 -6.92
CA ALA A 107 6.46 -0.02 -5.58
C ALA A 107 6.04 -1.45 -5.22
N LEU A 108 5.49 -2.20 -6.18
CA LEU A 108 5.21 -3.63 -6.02
C LEU A 108 6.50 -4.40 -5.70
N LEU A 109 7.55 -4.25 -6.51
CA LEU A 109 8.85 -4.89 -6.25
C LEU A 109 9.37 -4.58 -4.84
N VAL A 110 9.34 -3.31 -4.42
CA VAL A 110 9.81 -2.89 -3.08
C VAL A 110 9.03 -3.60 -1.98
N ARG A 111 7.69 -3.62 -2.06
CA ARG A 111 6.85 -4.30 -1.07
C ARG A 111 7.17 -5.79 -1.00
N GLU A 112 7.22 -6.47 -2.14
CA GLU A 112 7.43 -7.91 -2.21
C GLU A 112 8.83 -8.31 -1.73
N THR A 113 9.88 -7.58 -2.13
CA THR A 113 11.25 -7.83 -1.65
C THR A 113 11.35 -7.63 -0.14
N LEU A 114 10.83 -6.50 0.38
CA LEU A 114 10.95 -6.19 1.80
C LEU A 114 10.07 -7.06 2.69
N SER A 115 8.95 -7.58 2.18
CA SER A 115 8.08 -8.51 2.91
C SER A 115 8.79 -9.80 3.36
N ARG A 116 9.88 -10.16 2.66
CA ARG A 116 10.71 -11.33 2.95
C ARG A 116 11.74 -11.09 4.05
N MET A 117 11.98 -9.82 4.39
CA MET A 117 13.00 -9.42 5.35
C MET A 117 12.39 -8.77 6.60
N LEU A 118 11.22 -8.16 6.46
CA LEU A 118 10.60 -7.30 7.46
C LEU A 118 9.07 -7.47 7.45
N SER A 119 8.43 -7.13 8.55
CA SER A 119 6.98 -6.94 8.57
C SER A 119 6.62 -5.66 7.79
N VAL A 120 6.01 -5.83 6.61
CA VAL A 120 5.51 -4.72 5.75
C VAL A 120 3.99 -4.57 5.76
N TYR A 121 3.31 -5.49 6.42
CA TYR A 121 1.87 -5.48 6.70
C TYR A 121 1.63 -5.00 8.13
N TYR A 122 0.45 -4.45 8.38
CA TYR A 122 0.03 -4.21 9.75
C TYR A 122 -0.17 -5.55 10.50
N PRO A 123 -0.14 -5.55 11.84
CA PRO A 123 -0.29 -6.77 12.64
C PRO A 123 -1.61 -7.52 12.46
N GLU A 124 -2.65 -6.86 11.96
CA GLU A 124 -3.99 -7.44 11.79
C GLU A 124 -4.03 -8.38 10.59
N ASP A 125 -4.85 -9.42 10.68
CA ASP A 125 -5.10 -10.29 9.53
C ASP A 125 -5.89 -9.57 8.43
N PRO A 126 -5.67 -9.93 7.16
CA PRO A 126 -6.56 -9.50 6.07
C PRO A 126 -7.98 -10.03 6.29
N ILE A 127 -8.97 -9.36 5.69
CA ILE A 127 -10.35 -9.82 5.64
C ILE A 127 -10.42 -10.98 4.64
N MET A 128 -10.50 -12.21 5.16
CA MET A 128 -10.51 -13.43 4.36
C MET A 128 -11.91 -13.98 4.07
N GLU A 129 -12.91 -13.55 4.84
CA GLU A 129 -14.26 -14.10 4.80
C GLU A 129 -15.33 -13.03 4.51
N LEU A 130 -16.50 -13.50 4.11
CA LEU A 130 -17.69 -12.67 3.98
C LEU A 130 -18.53 -12.75 5.26
N LYS A 131 -18.37 -11.77 6.14
CA LYS A 131 -19.08 -11.68 7.43
C LYS A 131 -20.38 -10.89 7.35
N ILE A 132 -20.63 -10.22 6.24
CA ILE A 132 -21.82 -9.37 6.01
C ILE A 132 -22.49 -9.69 4.68
N MET A 133 -23.75 -9.26 4.54
CA MET A 133 -24.40 -9.26 3.23
C MET A 133 -23.73 -8.23 2.31
N LEU A 134 -23.51 -8.63 1.05
CA LEU A 134 -22.94 -7.74 0.05
C LEU A 134 -23.92 -6.61 -0.31
N PRO A 135 -23.45 -5.36 -0.42
CA PRO A 135 -24.31 -4.23 -0.78
C PRO A 135 -24.74 -4.23 -2.25
N TYR A 136 -24.03 -4.96 -3.12
CA TYR A 136 -24.33 -5.08 -4.55
C TYR A 136 -24.35 -6.55 -4.97
N LYS A 137 -25.18 -6.88 -5.97
CA LYS A 137 -25.26 -8.25 -6.51
C LYS A 137 -24.16 -8.49 -7.54
N GLU A 138 -23.81 -7.46 -8.29
CA GLU A 138 -22.76 -7.41 -9.30
C GLU A 138 -21.38 -7.58 -8.67
N ASP A 139 -20.39 -7.93 -9.49
CA ASP A 139 -18.99 -7.88 -9.07
C ASP A 139 -18.63 -6.42 -8.77
N HIS A 140 -17.92 -6.20 -7.67
CA HIS A 140 -17.62 -4.86 -7.18
C HIS A 140 -16.44 -4.85 -6.21
N ILE A 141 -15.85 -3.67 -6.06
CA ILE A 141 -15.09 -3.26 -4.88
C ILE A 141 -15.84 -2.10 -4.24
N ASN A 142 -15.97 -2.13 -2.91
CA ASN A 142 -16.65 -1.10 -2.16
C ASN A 142 -15.96 -0.85 -0.84
N PHE A 143 -15.54 0.39 -0.62
CA PHE A 143 -15.08 0.90 0.65
C PHE A 143 -15.94 2.11 1.02
N THR A 144 -16.72 1.97 2.09
CA THR A 144 -17.57 3.03 2.64
C THR A 144 -17.11 3.34 4.06
N ALA A 145 -16.93 4.62 4.37
CA ALA A 145 -16.63 5.09 5.70
C ALA A 145 -17.49 6.30 6.03
N LYS A 146 -18.02 6.35 7.25
CA LYS A 146 -18.71 7.49 7.84
C LYS A 146 -18.39 7.51 9.33
N HIS A 147 -17.63 8.49 9.79
CA HIS A 147 -17.32 8.72 11.19
C HIS A 147 -17.09 10.22 11.46
N GLY A 148 -17.92 10.86 12.27
CA GLY A 148 -17.89 12.29 12.50
C GLY A 148 -17.99 13.08 11.18
N SER A 149 -17.03 13.98 10.94
CA SER A 149 -16.91 14.73 9.68
C SER A 149 -16.26 13.92 8.54
N TRP A 150 -15.67 12.76 8.83
CA TRP A 150 -15.06 11.91 7.81
C TRP A 150 -16.12 11.07 7.11
N ILE A 151 -16.18 11.17 5.78
CA ILE A 151 -17.01 10.31 4.94
C ILE A 151 -16.17 9.90 3.73
N VAL A 152 -16.13 8.63 3.36
CA VAL A 152 -15.48 8.16 2.13
C VAL A 152 -16.35 7.13 1.45
N VAL A 153 -16.51 7.24 0.14
CA VAL A 153 -17.09 6.21 -0.71
C VAL A 153 -16.16 6.03 -1.90
N LYS A 154 -15.49 4.89 -1.96
CA LYS A 154 -14.66 4.46 -3.07
C LYS A 154 -15.25 3.14 -3.55
N ARG A 155 -15.86 3.16 -4.73
CA ARG A 155 -16.56 2.00 -5.26
C ARG A 155 -16.41 1.90 -6.77
N LEU A 156 -16.42 0.67 -7.26
CA LEU A 156 -16.43 0.33 -8.68
C LEU A 156 -17.28 -0.92 -8.85
N ILE A 157 -18.25 -0.87 -9.76
CA ILE A 157 -18.91 -2.08 -10.28
C ILE A 157 -18.00 -2.61 -11.39
N ILE A 158 -17.74 -3.91 -11.35
CA ILE A 158 -16.85 -4.59 -12.29
C ILE A 158 -17.72 -5.35 -13.28
N ASP A 159 -17.53 -5.05 -14.55
CA ASP A 159 -18.10 -5.76 -15.68
C ASP A 159 -17.00 -6.33 -16.59
N GLU A 160 -17.41 -6.97 -17.68
CA GLU A 160 -16.49 -7.58 -18.66
C GLU A 160 -15.59 -6.57 -19.39
N LYS A 161 -15.94 -5.28 -19.35
CA LYS A 161 -15.19 -4.19 -20.00
C LYS A 161 -14.27 -3.46 -19.02
N THR A 162 -14.38 -3.75 -17.73
CA THR A 162 -13.62 -3.07 -16.69
C THR A 162 -12.16 -3.51 -16.76
N GLU A 163 -11.26 -2.55 -17.01
CA GLU A 163 -9.82 -2.82 -17.02
C GLU A 163 -9.35 -3.25 -15.62
N LEU A 164 -8.60 -4.36 -15.52
CA LEU A 164 -8.05 -4.81 -14.24
C LEU A 164 -7.18 -3.73 -13.58
N ALA A 165 -6.46 -2.94 -14.37
CA ALA A 165 -5.69 -1.80 -13.88
C ALA A 165 -6.53 -0.72 -13.16
N ASP A 166 -7.82 -0.55 -13.51
CA ASP A 166 -8.72 0.36 -12.77
C ASP A 166 -9.14 -0.24 -11.42
N VAL A 167 -9.31 -1.55 -11.35
CA VAL A 167 -9.50 -2.24 -10.07
C VAL A 167 -8.25 -2.08 -9.20
N ALA A 168 -7.05 -2.30 -9.74
CA ALA A 168 -5.78 -2.06 -9.04
C ALA A 168 -5.66 -0.61 -8.56
N ARG A 169 -6.04 0.37 -9.39
CA ARG A 169 -6.06 1.79 -9.04
C ARG A 169 -7.00 2.05 -7.86
N LEU A 170 -8.20 1.50 -7.87
CA LEU A 170 -9.16 1.67 -6.78
C LEU A 170 -8.64 1.06 -5.47
N LEU A 171 -8.07 -0.15 -5.52
CA LEU A 171 -7.47 -0.81 -4.35
C LEU A 171 -6.30 0.00 -3.79
N ALA A 172 -5.39 0.49 -4.65
CA ALA A 172 -4.31 1.39 -4.27
C ALA A 172 -4.86 2.68 -3.62
N SER A 173 -5.92 3.26 -4.20
CA SER A 173 -6.54 4.47 -3.66
C SER A 173 -7.19 4.22 -2.29
N ILE A 174 -7.85 3.07 -2.08
CA ILE A 174 -8.36 2.68 -0.77
C ILE A 174 -7.21 2.61 0.25
N ASN A 175 -6.10 1.98 -0.13
CA ASN A 175 -4.90 1.92 0.72
C ASN A 175 -4.36 3.32 1.06
N GLU A 176 -4.27 4.24 0.10
CA GLU A 176 -3.86 5.64 0.35
C GLU A 176 -4.76 6.36 1.37
N THR A 177 -6.09 6.12 1.32
CA THR A 177 -7.00 6.68 2.33
C THR A 177 -6.73 6.09 3.70
N ILE A 178 -6.49 4.79 3.78
CA ILE A 178 -6.21 4.11 5.05
C ILE A 178 -4.89 4.59 5.64
N THR A 179 -3.81 4.62 4.87
CA THR A 179 -2.49 5.05 5.36
C THR A 179 -2.50 6.51 5.82
N SER A 180 -3.40 7.34 5.30
CA SER A 180 -3.62 8.70 5.80
C SER A 180 -4.47 8.77 7.07
N LYS A 181 -5.43 7.86 7.26
CA LYS A 181 -6.44 7.94 8.34
C LYS A 181 -6.10 7.11 9.57
N LEU A 182 -5.50 5.94 9.39
CA LEU A 182 -5.12 5.05 10.47
C LEU A 182 -4.27 5.76 11.55
N PRO A 183 -3.25 6.59 11.24
CA PRO A 183 -2.45 7.28 12.26
C PRO A 183 -3.26 8.20 13.17
N ILE A 184 -4.35 8.76 12.66
CA ILE A 184 -5.22 9.65 13.42
C ILE A 184 -5.97 8.85 14.49
N TYR A 185 -6.53 7.71 14.08
CA TYR A 185 -7.30 6.83 14.97
C TYR A 185 -6.41 6.00 15.91
N ALA A 186 -5.16 5.76 15.53
CA ALA A 186 -4.16 5.04 16.31
C ALA A 186 -3.26 5.96 17.15
N GLU A 187 -3.52 7.27 17.15
CA GLU A 187 -2.70 8.30 17.83
C GLU A 187 -1.19 8.20 17.52
N ILE A 188 -0.84 7.89 16.26
CA ILE A 188 0.54 7.77 15.81
C ILE A 188 1.07 9.17 15.45
N ASP A 189 2.14 9.58 16.12
CA ASP A 189 2.83 10.86 15.88
C ASP A 189 3.69 10.80 14.61
N LEU A 190 3.05 11.02 13.46
CA LEU A 190 3.74 11.10 12.17
C LEU A 190 4.76 12.24 12.10
N LYS A 191 4.55 13.33 12.85
CA LYS A 191 5.47 14.48 12.84
C LYS A 191 6.76 14.10 13.56
N GLY A 192 6.66 13.45 14.72
CA GLY A 192 7.81 12.91 15.43
C GLY A 192 8.56 11.85 14.62
N ILE A 193 7.85 10.98 13.89
CA ILE A 193 8.48 10.05 12.94
C ILE A 193 9.25 10.80 11.86
N ASP A 194 8.66 11.83 11.26
CA ASP A 194 9.31 12.66 10.25
C ASP A 194 10.58 13.34 10.78
N GLU A 195 10.54 13.84 12.01
CA GLU A 195 11.67 14.45 12.73
C GLU A 195 12.78 13.44 13.00
N TRP A 196 12.46 12.20 13.39
CA TRP A 196 13.44 11.12 13.57
C TRP A 196 14.32 10.90 12.33
N PHE A 197 13.71 10.99 11.14
CA PHE A 197 14.38 10.84 9.84
C PHE A 197 14.83 12.16 9.20
N ALA A 198 14.68 13.32 9.87
CA ALA A 198 14.96 14.64 9.27
C ALA A 198 16.42 14.86 8.87
N GLY A 199 17.37 14.22 9.58
CA GLY A 199 18.81 14.36 9.33
C GLY A 199 19.27 13.96 7.92
N VAL A 200 18.44 13.26 7.15
CA VAL A 200 18.69 12.99 5.72
C VAL A 200 17.48 13.49 4.93
N LYS A 201 17.70 14.48 4.05
CA LYS A 201 16.62 15.02 3.19
C LYS A 201 16.24 14.04 2.09
N LYS A 202 17.24 13.55 1.35
CA LYS A 202 17.11 12.53 0.30
C LYS A 202 18.46 11.84 0.16
N ALA A 203 18.51 10.55 0.44
CA ALA A 203 19.74 9.77 0.37
C ALA A 203 20.24 9.68 -1.08
N LYS A 204 21.52 10.02 -1.29
CA LYS A 204 22.21 9.96 -2.57
C LYS A 204 23.41 9.01 -2.54
N SER A 205 23.93 8.71 -1.36
CA SER A 205 25.08 7.84 -1.13
C SER A 205 24.73 6.58 -0.34
N ASP A 206 25.59 5.57 -0.41
CA ASP A 206 25.45 4.32 0.35
C ASP A 206 25.50 4.58 1.86
N VAL A 207 26.34 5.51 2.32
CA VAL A 207 26.46 5.91 3.74
C VAL A 207 25.15 6.48 4.26
N GLU A 208 24.48 7.34 3.48
CA GLU A 208 23.17 7.88 3.86
C GLU A 208 22.08 6.80 3.87
N ILE A 209 22.11 5.86 2.91
CA ILE A 209 21.16 4.73 2.88
C ILE A 209 21.35 3.86 4.12
N LYS A 210 22.60 3.48 4.44
CA LYS A 210 22.92 2.70 5.64
C LYS A 210 22.49 3.43 6.91
N THR A 211 22.79 4.72 7.02
CA THR A 211 22.37 5.56 8.16
C THR A 211 20.84 5.56 8.33
N LEU A 212 20.08 5.67 7.24
CA LEU A 212 18.62 5.63 7.27
C LEU A 212 18.07 4.27 7.71
N VAL A 213 18.68 3.19 7.24
CA VAL A 213 18.34 1.82 7.62
C VAL A 213 18.66 1.57 9.09
N ASP A 214 19.83 1.97 9.56
CA ASP A 214 20.21 1.85 10.99
C ASP A 214 19.24 2.64 11.88
N LYS A 215 18.84 3.85 11.47
CA LYS A 215 17.80 4.63 12.16
C LYS A 215 16.45 3.93 12.20
N TYR A 216 16.07 3.22 11.14
CA TYR A 216 14.83 2.45 11.10
C TYR A 216 14.90 1.24 12.04
N LEU A 217 16.00 0.49 12.02
CA LEU A 217 16.18 -0.68 12.88
C LEU A 217 16.15 -0.31 14.38
N HIS A 218 16.70 0.85 14.73
CA HIS A 218 16.71 1.38 16.11
C HIS A 218 15.52 2.32 16.42
N PHE A 219 14.49 2.35 15.57
CA PHE A 219 13.35 3.25 15.75
C PHE A 219 12.58 2.94 17.06
N PRO A 220 12.47 3.92 18.00
CA PRO A 220 11.84 3.70 19.30
C PRO A 220 10.32 3.94 19.21
N ALA A 221 9.59 2.97 18.65
CA ALA A 221 8.16 3.08 18.36
C ALA A 221 7.29 3.54 19.54
N HIS A 222 7.58 3.10 20.76
CA HIS A 222 6.91 3.50 22.01
C HIS A 222 6.88 5.01 22.27
N ARG A 223 7.74 5.80 21.61
CA ARG A 223 7.74 7.27 21.74
C ARG A 223 6.76 7.97 20.80
N TYR A 224 6.24 7.25 19.81
CA TYR A 224 5.48 7.81 18.70
C TYR A 224 4.10 7.19 18.53
N ALA A 225 3.73 6.23 19.37
CA ALA A 225 2.42 5.61 19.38
C ALA A 225 2.13 4.97 20.74
N PRO A 226 0.84 4.79 21.11
CA PRO A 226 0.44 3.90 22.19
C PRO A 226 0.98 2.47 22.02
N SER A 227 1.10 1.73 23.12
CA SER A 227 1.73 0.40 23.16
C SER A 227 1.10 -0.58 22.15
N GLU A 228 -0.22 -0.54 21.97
CA GLU A 228 -0.94 -1.40 21.03
C GLU A 228 -0.64 -1.10 19.56
N PHE A 229 -0.23 0.15 19.24
CA PHE A 229 0.02 0.62 17.87
C PHE A 229 1.51 0.82 17.55
N GLU A 230 2.43 0.39 18.42
CA GLU A 230 3.87 0.48 18.16
C GLU A 230 4.29 -0.23 16.87
N LYS A 231 3.72 -1.41 16.59
CA LYS A 231 4.00 -2.14 15.35
C LYS A 231 3.49 -1.39 14.12
N HIS A 232 2.35 -0.70 14.21
CA HIS A 232 1.83 0.16 13.15
C HIS A 232 2.76 1.35 12.91
N ALA A 233 3.24 2.01 13.97
CA ALA A 233 4.20 3.09 13.90
C ALA A 233 5.51 2.67 13.20
N ARG A 234 5.98 1.42 13.41
CA ARG A 234 7.12 0.87 12.67
C ARG A 234 6.88 0.79 11.16
N ILE A 235 5.65 0.51 10.71
CA ILE A 235 5.34 0.54 9.26
C ILE A 235 5.41 1.98 8.72
N TYR A 236 4.99 2.99 9.49
CA TYR A 236 5.15 4.39 9.09
C TYR A 236 6.62 4.83 9.09
N ALA A 237 7.43 4.37 10.04
CA ALA A 237 8.86 4.58 10.02
C ALA A 237 9.53 3.94 8.80
N LEU A 238 9.10 2.73 8.40
CA LEU A 238 9.56 2.08 7.16
C LEU A 238 9.20 2.92 5.93
N ARG A 239 7.95 3.36 5.81
CA ARG A 239 7.50 4.25 4.73
C ARG A 239 8.36 5.51 4.67
N LYS A 240 8.62 6.14 5.83
CA LYS A 240 9.42 7.36 5.87
C LYS A 240 10.86 7.12 5.44
N MET A 241 11.47 6.05 5.92
CA MET A 241 12.83 5.65 5.51
C MET A 241 12.91 5.47 3.99
N LEU A 242 11.95 4.73 3.40
CA LEU A 242 11.89 4.49 1.96
C LEU A 242 11.66 5.77 1.16
N GLU A 243 10.80 6.68 1.65
CA GLU A 243 10.58 7.99 1.05
C GLU A 243 11.88 8.78 0.93
N LYS A 244 12.70 8.80 2.00
CA LYS A 244 14.03 9.45 1.99
C LYS A 244 15.00 8.82 0.99
N VAL A 245 14.81 7.54 0.65
CA VAL A 245 15.58 6.85 -0.40
C VAL A 245 14.92 7.02 -1.79
N GLY A 246 13.72 7.59 -1.89
CA GLY A 246 12.99 7.72 -3.15
C GLY A 246 12.37 6.41 -3.64
N LEU A 247 11.99 5.55 -2.70
CA LEU A 247 11.20 4.34 -2.91
C LEU A 247 9.82 4.51 -2.25
N SER A 248 8.85 3.72 -2.68
CA SER A 248 7.52 3.65 -2.06
C SER A 248 7.23 2.21 -1.65
N LEU A 249 6.65 2.04 -0.47
CA LEU A 249 6.13 0.75 -0.01
C LEU A 249 4.74 0.45 -0.58
N ASP A 250 3.95 1.49 -0.81
CA ASP A 250 2.58 1.36 -1.29
C ASP A 250 2.53 1.65 -2.79
N VAL A 251 1.76 0.85 -3.51
CA VAL A 251 1.48 1.09 -4.93
C VAL A 251 0.70 2.41 -5.05
N PRO A 252 1.22 3.40 -5.80
CA PRO A 252 0.55 4.69 -5.93
C PRO A 252 -0.64 4.61 -6.89
N ALA A 253 -1.78 5.18 -6.52
CA ALA A 253 -2.98 5.16 -7.37
C ALA A 253 -2.87 6.14 -8.55
N LYS A 254 -2.26 7.31 -8.32
CA LYS A 254 -2.19 8.40 -9.30
C LYS A 254 -1.50 8.03 -10.63
N PRO A 255 -0.40 7.25 -10.65
CA PRO A 255 0.17 6.78 -11.92
C PRO A 255 -0.78 5.86 -12.70
N LEU A 256 -1.55 4.99 -12.04
CA LEU A 256 -2.56 4.14 -12.68
C LEU A 256 -3.72 4.98 -13.24
N GLU A 257 -4.19 5.97 -12.48
CA GLU A 257 -5.19 6.95 -12.94
C GLU A 257 -4.75 7.64 -14.24
N LYS A 258 -3.55 8.22 -14.25
CA LYS A 258 -2.98 8.88 -15.43
C LYS A 258 -2.74 7.96 -16.62
N TYR A 259 -2.53 6.67 -16.36
CA TYR A 259 -2.40 5.66 -17.40
C TYR A 259 -3.75 5.40 -18.07
N LEU A 260 -4.78 5.17 -17.26
CA LEU A 260 -6.15 4.90 -17.72
C LEU A 260 -6.76 6.10 -18.46
N GLU A 261 -6.54 7.34 -17.97
CA GLU A 261 -7.02 8.58 -18.61
C GLU A 261 -6.53 8.79 -20.04
N LYS A 262 -5.38 8.22 -20.40
CA LYS A 262 -4.69 8.48 -21.68
C LYS A 262 -4.75 7.31 -22.65
N LYS A 263 -5.16 6.14 -22.17
CA LYS A 263 -5.36 4.93 -22.95
C LYS A 263 -6.78 4.87 -23.51
N GLY A 264 -7.75 5.39 -22.75
CA GLY A 264 -9.11 5.70 -23.24
C GLY A 264 -9.14 6.91 -24.16
#